data_AF-A0A920E879-F1
#
_entry.id   AF-A0A920E879-F1
#
_cell.length_a   1.000
_cell.length_b   1.000
_cell.length_c   1.000
_cell.angle_alpha   90.00
_cell.angle_beta   90.00
_cell.angle_gamma   90.00
#
_symmetry.space_group_name_H-M   'P 1'
#
loop_
_entity.id
_entity.type
_entity.pdbx_description
1 polymer ?
#
loop_
_entity_poly.entity_id
_entity_poly.type
_entity_poly.pdbx_seq_one_letter_code
_entity_poly.pdbx_strand_id
1 'polypeptide(L)'
;MFTPISGFSDIQEIGPFQRWKHQHNFQKLDDKKTLIEDQIEAEFKTGWRGILGRLIWLGLPSLFVYRHWKTKKLLLQSSKKMASTSQYMTG
;
A
#
# COMPACT_ATOMS: atom_id res chain seq x y z
N MET A 1 -4.95 8.52 17.48
CA MET A 1 -5.62 7.22 17.36
C MET A 1 -5.91 6.98 15.88
N PHE A 2 -5.37 5.93 15.27
CA PHE A 2 -5.76 5.53 13.91
C PHE A 2 -7.06 4.73 13.98
N THR A 3 -8.05 5.08 13.18
CA THR A 3 -9.24 4.25 12.95
C THR A 3 -8.98 3.39 11.70
N PRO A 4 -9.42 2.12 11.64
CA PRO A 4 -9.11 1.23 10.50
C PRO A 4 -9.59 1.77 9.14
N ILE A 5 -10.51 2.73 9.16
CA ILE A 5 -11.03 3.45 7.99
C ILE A 5 -10.09 4.57 7.48
N SER A 6 -9.23 5.12 8.35
CA SER A 6 -8.31 6.23 8.01
C SER A 6 -6.86 5.77 7.79
N GLY A 7 -6.51 4.56 8.21
CA GLY A 7 -5.16 4.05 8.05
C GLY A 7 -4.86 2.82 8.89
N PHE A 8 -3.71 2.22 8.65
CA PHE A 8 -3.14 1.16 9.48
C PHE A 8 -1.62 1.20 9.42
N SER A 9 -0.96 0.42 10.27
CA SER A 9 0.50 0.30 10.26
C SER A 9 0.92 -1.16 10.35
N ASP A 10 1.84 -1.55 9.49
CA ASP A 10 2.48 -2.85 9.52
C ASP A 10 3.87 -2.72 10.16
N ILE A 11 4.15 -3.59 11.12
CA ILE A 11 5.48 -3.72 11.73
C ILE A 11 6.05 -5.09 11.43
N GLN A 12 7.36 -5.17 11.24
CA GLN A 12 8.04 -6.44 11.08
C GLN A 12 8.54 -6.94 12.44
N GLU A 13 8.03 -8.08 12.90
CA GLU A 13 8.55 -8.75 14.11
C GLU A 13 9.87 -9.46 13.84
N ILE A 14 9.96 -10.21 12.73
CA ILE A 14 11.15 -10.98 12.34
C ILE A 14 11.41 -10.75 10.85
N GLY A 15 12.65 -10.40 10.50
CA GLY A 15 13.05 -10.25 9.10
C GLY A 15 14.40 -9.57 8.88
N PRO A 16 14.67 -9.13 7.64
CA PRO A 16 15.98 -8.59 7.22
C PRO A 16 16.29 -7.21 7.82
N PHE A 17 15.28 -6.42 8.15
CA PHE A 17 15.43 -5.12 8.81
C PHE A 17 15.60 -5.28 10.33
N GLN A 18 16.32 -4.34 10.94
CA GLN A 18 16.43 -4.24 12.41
C GLN A 18 15.11 -3.70 12.99
N ARG A 19 14.57 -2.69 12.33
CA ARG A 19 13.24 -2.14 12.58
C ARG A 19 12.61 -1.85 11.22
N TRP A 20 11.32 -2.15 11.11
CA TRP A 20 10.52 -1.79 9.95
C TRP A 20 9.14 -1.38 10.43
N LYS A 21 8.69 -0.21 9.99
CA LYS A 21 7.34 0.30 10.20
C LYS A 21 6.86 0.90 8.89
N HIS A 22 5.74 0.39 8.39
CA HIS A 22 5.08 0.91 7.21
C HIS A 22 3.71 1.45 7.63
N GLN A 23 3.50 2.74 7.44
CA GLN A 23 2.27 3.43 7.81
C GLN A 23 1.47 3.74 6.55
N HIS A 24 0.21 3.36 6.57
CA HIS A 24 -0.75 3.59 5.51
C HIS A 24 -1.77 4.63 5.98
N ASN A 25 -1.92 5.70 5.23
CA ASN A 25 -2.95 6.72 5.48
C ASN A 25 -3.88 6.84 4.28
N PHE A 26 -5.19 6.84 4.56
CA PHE A 26 -6.25 6.97 3.57
C PHE A 26 -7.02 8.26 3.83
N GLN A 27 -6.99 9.17 2.86
CA GLN A 27 -7.71 10.42 2.94
C GLN A 27 -8.74 10.49 1.80
N LYS A 28 -10.01 10.74 2.15
CA LYS A 28 -11.04 10.98 1.14
C LYS A 28 -10.81 12.36 0.52
N LEU A 29 -10.61 12.42 -0.81
CA LEU A 29 -10.53 13.68 -1.54
C LEU A 29 -11.91 14.11 -2.06
N ASP A 30 -12.65 13.16 -2.63
CA ASP A 30 -14.04 13.34 -3.08
C ASP A 30 -14.78 11.98 -3.04
N ASP A 31 -16.02 11.91 -3.50
CA ASP A 31 -16.82 10.67 -3.49
C ASP A 31 -16.27 9.56 -4.39
N LYS A 32 -15.34 9.87 -5.29
CA LYS A 32 -14.76 8.95 -6.27
C LYS A 32 -13.24 8.83 -6.16
N LYS A 33 -12.60 9.60 -5.29
CA LYS A 33 -11.14 9.66 -5.14
C LYS A 33 -10.71 9.56 -3.68
N THR A 34 -9.71 8.71 -3.49
CA THR A 34 -9.01 8.54 -2.22
C THR A 34 -7.53 8.78 -2.46
N LEU A 35 -6.93 9.65 -1.66
CA LEU A 35 -5.48 9.79 -1.55
C LEU A 35 -4.96 8.69 -0.62
N ILE A 36 -3.95 7.97 -1.10
CA ILE A 36 -3.26 6.93 -0.33
C ILE A 36 -1.82 7.42 -0.15
N GLU A 37 -1.40 7.57 1.11
CA GLU A 37 -0.04 7.97 1.48
C GLU A 37 0.61 6.84 2.27
N ASP A 38 1.74 6.36 1.76
CA ASP A 38 2.54 5.31 2.37
C ASP A 38 3.83 5.91 2.93
N GLN A 39 4.11 5.73 4.22
CA GLN A 39 5.32 6.18 4.88
C GLN A 39 6.09 4.99 5.46
N ILE A 40 7.37 4.88 5.13
CA ILE A 40 8.19 3.75 5.55
C ILE A 40 9.37 4.24 6.37
N GLU A 41 9.49 3.70 7.57
CA GLU A 41 10.66 3.83 8.44
C GLU A 41 11.36 2.48 8.51
N ALA A 42 12.67 2.47 8.23
CA ALA A 42 13.48 1.26 8.35
C ALA A 42 14.85 1.54 8.95
N GLU A 43 15.30 0.61 9.79
CA GLU A 43 16.66 0.54 10.29
C GLU A 43 17.32 -0.74 9.80
N PHE A 44 18.59 -0.66 9.44
CA PHE A 44 19.33 -1.79 8.88
C PHE A 44 20.15 -2.50 9.95
N LYS A 45 20.17 -3.83 9.86
CA LYS A 45 21.13 -4.66 10.61
C LYS A 45 22.56 -4.41 10.13
N THR A 46 23.53 -4.87 10.90
CA THR A 46 24.93 -4.95 10.49
C THR A 46 25.23 -6.28 9.78
N GLY A 47 26.39 -6.38 9.13
CA GLY A 47 26.84 -7.59 8.43
C GLY A 47 25.99 -7.95 7.20
N TRP A 48 26.01 -9.23 6.82
CA TRP A 48 25.36 -9.73 5.61
C TRP A 48 23.84 -9.50 5.58
N ARG A 49 23.17 -9.59 6.74
CA ARG A 49 21.74 -9.28 6.88
C ARG A 49 21.43 -7.82 6.57
N GLY A 50 22.33 -6.92 6.95
CA GLY A 50 22.26 -5.50 6.60
C GLY A 50 22.37 -5.23 5.10
N ILE A 51 23.25 -5.95 4.42
CA ILE A 51 23.40 -5.88 2.95
C ILE A 51 22.11 -6.34 2.28
N LEU A 52 21.56 -7.48 2.70
CA LEU A 52 20.28 -7.98 2.19
C LEU A 52 19.14 -6.97 2.40
N GLY A 53 19.03 -6.38 3.59
CA GLY A 53 18.03 -5.35 3.88
C GLY A 53 18.17 -4.12 2.96
N ARG A 54 19.40 -3.68 2.68
CA ARG A 54 19.67 -2.57 1.73
C ARG A 54 19.30 -2.93 0.29
N LEU A 55 19.58 -4.15 -0.16
CA LEU A 55 19.18 -4.61 -1.50
C LEU A 55 17.64 -4.63 -1.63
N ILE A 56 16.94 -5.12 -0.61
CA ILE A 56 15.47 -5.08 -0.57
C ILE A 56 14.99 -3.64 -0.62
N TRP A 57 15.58 -2.74 0.19
CA TRP A 57 15.22 -1.32 0.23
C TRP A 57 15.32 -0.65 -1.15
N LEU A 58 16.37 -0.95 -1.91
CA LEU A 58 16.55 -0.42 -3.27
C LEU A 58 15.47 -0.91 -4.25
N GLY A 59 14.88 -2.09 -4.02
CA GLY A 59 13.80 -2.62 -4.84
C GLY A 59 12.41 -2.09 -4.48
N LEU A 60 12.23 -1.48 -3.31
CA LEU A 60 10.93 -1.01 -2.83
C LEU A 60 10.26 0.01 -3.76
N PRO A 61 10.95 1.07 -4.26
CA PRO A 61 10.28 2.05 -5.11
C PRO A 61 9.63 1.42 -6.34
N SER A 62 10.32 0.48 -6.99
CA SER A 62 9.79 -0.27 -8.14
C SER A 62 8.55 -1.09 -7.78
N LEU A 63 8.59 -1.76 -6.61
CA LEU A 63 7.45 -2.52 -6.10
C LEU A 63 6.25 -1.62 -5.83
N PHE A 64 6.45 -0.44 -5.23
CA PHE A 64 5.39 0.52 -4.93
C PHE A 64 4.78 1.11 -6.19
N VAL A 65 5.58 1.45 -7.20
CA VAL A 65 5.08 1.89 -8.52
C VAL A 65 4.19 0.82 -9.14
N TYR A 66 4.64 -0.44 -9.14
CA TYR A 66 3.85 -1.54 -9.66
C TYR A 66 2.53 -1.74 -8.88
N ARG A 67 2.60 -1.73 -7.54
CA ARG A 67 1.41 -1.85 -6.67
C ARG A 67 0.42 -0.73 -6.94
N HIS A 68 0.88 0.51 -7.04
CA HIS A 68 0.01 1.66 -7.38
C HIS A 68 -0.71 1.45 -8.70
N TRP A 69 0.03 1.09 -9.76
CA TRP A 69 -0.54 0.84 -11.08
C TRP A 69 -1.56 -0.30 -11.06
N LYS A 70 -1.22 -1.43 -10.44
CA LYS A 70 -2.07 -2.62 -10.40
C LYS A 70 -3.34 -2.37 -9.60
N THR A 71 -3.24 -1.73 -8.43
CA THR A 71 -4.39 -1.36 -7.61
C THR A 71 -5.34 -0.44 -8.39
N LYS A 72 -4.80 0.61 -9.03
CA LYS A 72 -5.61 1.51 -9.86
C LYS A 72 -6.32 0.78 -10.98
N LYS A 73 -5.63 -0.13 -11.68
CA LYS A 73 -6.22 -0.95 -12.75
C LYS A 73 -7.36 -1.83 -12.24
N LEU A 74 -7.17 -2.51 -11.11
CA LEU A 74 -8.19 -3.39 -10.53
C LEU A 74 -9.42 -2.62 -10.03
N LEU A 75 -9.21 -1.46 -9.41
CA LEU A 75 -10.31 -0.59 -8.97
C LEU A 75 -11.13 -0.05 -10.15
N LEU A 76 -10.47 0.34 -11.24
CA LEU A 76 -11.15 0.78 -12.47
C LEU A 76 -11.94 -0.36 -13.14
N GLN A 77 -11.47 -1.60 -13.05
CA GLN A 77 -12.22 -2.76 -13.55
C GLN A 77 -13.42 -3.08 -12.65
N SER A 78 -13.23 -3.02 -11.33
CA SER A 78 -14.30 -3.24 -10.35
C SER A 78 -15.42 -2.20 -10.48
N SER A 79 -15.07 -0.91 -10.62
CA SER A 79 -16.05 0.17 -10.79
C SER A 79 -16.87 0.02 -12.07
N LYS A 80 -16.23 -0.36 -13.19
CA LYS A 80 -16.93 -0.67 -14.45
C LYS A 80 -17.90 -1.84 -14.31
N LYS A 81 -17.48 -2.91 -13.62
CA LYS A 81 -18.34 -4.08 -13.36
C LYS A 81 -19.55 -3.68 -12.52
N MET A 82 -19.36 -2.92 -11.44
CA MET A 82 -20.45 -2.44 -10.59
C MET A 82 -21.42 -1.51 -11.34
N ALA A 83 -20.91 -0.60 -12.16
CA ALA A 83 -21.75 0.26 -12.99
C ALA A 83 -22.62 -0.55 -13.97
N SER A 84 -22.03 -1.57 -14.60
CA SER A 84 -22.76 -2.47 -15.50
C SER A 84 -23.79 -3.32 -14.75
N THR A 85 -23.46 -3.91 -13.60
CA THR A 85 -24.39 -4.72 -12.80
C THR A 85 -25.57 -3.88 -12.28
N SER A 86 -25.33 -2.64 -11.83
CA SER A 86 -26.42 -1.76 -11.36
C SER A 86 -27.41 -1.40 -12.46
N GLN A 87 -26.97 -1.33 -13.72
CA GLN A 87 -27.85 -1.04 -14.87
C GLN A 87 -28.82 -2.18 -15.20
N TYR A 88 -28.49 -3.44 -14.83
CA TYR A 88 -29.37 -4.60 -15.06
C TYR A 88 -30.34 -4.89 -13.91
N MET A 89 -30.14 -4.29 -12.72
CA MET A 89 -30.97 -4.52 -11.54
C MET A 89 -32.05 -3.43 -11.32
N THR A 90 -32.07 -2.39 -12.16
CA THR A 90 -33.08 -1.30 -12.13
C THR A 90 -34.10 -1.41 -13.27
N GLY A 91 -34.23 -2.58 -13.88
CA GLY A 91 -35.22 -2.88 -14.93
C GLY A 91 -36.22 -3.93 -14.49
#